data_AF-A0A558C4U1-F1
#
_entry.id   AF-A0A558C4U1-F1
#
_cell.length_a   1.000
_cell.length_b   1.000
_cell.length_c   1.000
_cell.angle_alpha   90.00
_cell.angle_beta   90.00
_cell.angle_gamma   90.00
#
_symmetry.space_group_name_H-M   'P 1'
#
loop_
_entity.id
_entity.type
_entity.pdbx_description
1 polymer ?
#
loop_
_entity_poly.entity_id
_entity_poly.type
_entity_poly.pdbx_seq_one_letter_code
_entity_poly.pdbx_strand_id
1 'polypeptide(L)'
;MSGTSWGVSKTLAQVHALLLVSPQALSTEDIMEQLTISRGNASMTVRELIDWGLVYKELRPGERREYFVAEKDMLQVTRCIIAARKRRELDQMKRTLDQLAQLPGNPADADYQAFHTVLSDIQQLADTSDKLLTRLMRAERNWILDKFLKLFL
;
A
#
# COMPACT_ATOMS: atom_id res chain seq x y z
N MET A 1 -12.37 -1.37 19.79
CA MET A 1 -10.97 -0.96 19.52
C MET A 1 -10.15 -2.22 19.29
N SER A 2 -10.03 -2.69 18.05
CA SER A 2 -9.13 -3.80 17.71
C SER A 2 -7.85 -3.20 17.13
N GLY A 3 -6.74 -3.43 17.83
CA GLY A 3 -5.41 -3.02 17.43
C GLY A 3 -5.13 -3.42 15.99
N THR A 4 -5.12 -2.44 15.10
CA THR A 4 -4.73 -2.58 13.71
C THR A 4 -3.21 -2.48 13.72
N SER A 5 -2.52 -3.61 13.81
CA SER A 5 -1.08 -3.61 13.58
C SER A 5 -0.84 -3.10 12.15
N TRP A 6 -0.18 -1.95 12.03
CA TRP A 6 0.26 -1.39 10.76
C TRP A 6 -0.83 -0.95 9.76
N GLY A 7 -2.00 -0.50 10.25
CA GLY A 7 -3.00 0.22 9.43
C GLY A 7 -3.80 -0.62 8.43
N VAL A 8 -3.74 -1.96 8.51
CA VAL A 8 -4.53 -2.88 7.68
C VAL A 8 -5.69 -3.46 8.49
N SER A 9 -6.93 -3.21 8.06
CA SER A 9 -8.10 -3.75 8.76
C SER A 9 -8.09 -5.28 8.76
N LYS A 10 -8.60 -5.90 9.84
CA LYS A 10 -8.71 -7.36 9.95
C LYS A 10 -9.46 -7.94 8.73
N THR A 11 -10.54 -7.28 8.31
CA THR A 11 -11.36 -7.74 7.19
C THR A 11 -10.61 -7.67 5.86
N LEU A 12 -9.79 -6.64 5.62
CA LEU A 12 -8.95 -6.58 4.42
C LEU A 12 -7.98 -7.75 4.33
N ALA A 13 -7.33 -8.08 5.45
CA ALA A 13 -6.44 -9.24 5.52
C ALA A 13 -7.20 -10.56 5.27
N GLN A 14 -8.38 -10.72 5.86
CA GLN A 14 -9.19 -11.95 5.70
C GLN A 14 -9.68 -12.12 4.25
N VAL A 15 -10.21 -11.07 3.62
CA VAL A 15 -10.69 -11.11 2.23
C VAL A 15 -9.52 -11.38 1.27
N HIS A 16 -8.38 -10.71 1.46
CA HIS A 16 -7.20 -10.96 0.63
C HIS A 16 -6.71 -12.40 0.80
N ALA A 17 -6.58 -12.89 2.04
CA ALA A 17 -6.14 -14.26 2.30
C ALA A 17 -7.09 -15.29 1.66
N LEU A 18 -8.41 -15.09 1.78
CA LEU A 18 -9.40 -15.94 1.14
C LEU A 18 -9.19 -16.00 -0.38
N LEU A 19 -9.11 -14.85 -1.05
CA LEU A 19 -8.90 -14.80 -2.50
C LEU A 19 -7.51 -15.35 -2.92
N LEU A 20 -6.51 -15.22 -2.05
CA LEU A 20 -5.15 -15.71 -2.28
C LEU A 20 -5.07 -17.24 -2.26
N VAL A 21 -5.78 -17.89 -1.34
CA VAL A 21 -5.81 -19.37 -1.27
C VAL A 21 -6.89 -20.00 -2.14
N SER A 22 -7.88 -19.22 -2.59
CA SER A 22 -8.94 -19.73 -3.46
C SER A 22 -8.39 -20.11 -4.84
N PRO A 23 -8.72 -21.33 -5.32
CA PRO A 23 -8.30 -21.79 -6.64
C PRO A 23 -9.19 -21.22 -7.76
N GLN A 24 -10.43 -20.83 -7.44
CA GLN A 24 -11.39 -20.25 -8.37
C GLN A 24 -11.73 -18.81 -7.97
N ALA A 25 -12.13 -18.00 -8.95
CA ALA A 25 -12.61 -16.65 -8.68
C ALA A 25 -13.91 -16.70 -7.85
N LEU A 26 -14.01 -15.81 -6.87
CA LEU A 26 -15.14 -15.71 -5.95
C LEU A 26 -15.96 -14.45 -6.24
N SER A 27 -17.28 -14.56 -6.11
CA SER A 27 -18.18 -13.41 -6.13
C SER A 27 -18.22 -12.68 -4.77
N THR A 28 -18.87 -11.51 -4.72
CA THR A 28 -19.10 -10.82 -3.43
C THR A 28 -19.92 -11.70 -2.48
N GLU A 29 -20.93 -12.40 -3.00
CA GLU A 29 -21.77 -13.33 -2.25
C GLU A 29 -20.95 -14.47 -1.64
N ASP A 30 -20.03 -15.07 -2.40
CA ASP A 30 -19.18 -16.16 -1.89
C ASP A 30 -18.27 -15.68 -0.76
N ILE A 31 -17.71 -14.47 -0.89
CA ILE A 31 -16.87 -13.85 0.15
C ILE A 31 -17.68 -13.58 1.43
N MET A 32 -18.91 -13.08 1.28
CA MET A 32 -19.81 -12.83 2.42
C MET A 32 -20.11 -14.13 3.18
N GLU A 33 -20.44 -15.20 2.44
CA GLU A 33 -20.78 -16.50 3.01
C GLU A 33 -19.60 -17.12 3.74
N GLN A 34 -18.41 -17.10 3.13
CA GLN A 34 -17.22 -17.74 3.72
C GLN A 34 -16.64 -16.99 4.92
N LEU A 35 -16.74 -15.66 4.95
CA LEU A 35 -16.17 -14.85 6.03
C LEU A 35 -17.20 -14.33 7.02
N THR A 36 -18.49 -14.61 6.81
CA THR A 36 -19.61 -14.13 7.63
C THR A 36 -19.57 -12.60 7.81
N ILE A 37 -19.35 -11.87 6.72
CA ILE A 37 -19.31 -10.40 6.69
C ILE A 37 -20.47 -9.82 5.87
N SER A 38 -20.84 -8.58 6.16
CA SER A 38 -21.92 -7.90 5.41
C SER A 38 -21.51 -7.65 3.96
N ARG A 39 -22.51 -7.54 3.07
CA ARG A 39 -22.30 -7.18 1.65
C ARG A 39 -21.53 -5.88 1.49
N GLY A 40 -21.92 -4.85 2.24
CA GLY A 40 -21.24 -3.56 2.21
C GLY A 40 -19.76 -3.68 2.59
N ASN A 41 -19.45 -4.45 3.64
CA ASN A 41 -18.08 -4.68 4.07
C ASN A 41 -17.27 -5.46 3.00
N ALA A 42 -17.83 -6.54 2.46
CA ALA A 42 -17.19 -7.31 1.39
C ALA A 42 -16.91 -6.44 0.15
N SER A 43 -17.91 -5.71 -0.35
CA SER A 43 -17.76 -4.86 -1.53
C SER A 43 -16.77 -3.71 -1.33
N MET A 44 -16.77 -3.07 -0.15
CA MET A 44 -15.79 -2.02 0.15
C MET A 44 -14.37 -2.58 0.22
N THR A 45 -14.19 -3.73 0.87
CA THR A 45 -12.89 -4.37 1.03
C THR A 45 -12.33 -4.85 -0.31
N VAL A 46 -13.14 -5.47 -1.15
CA VAL A 46 -12.74 -5.89 -2.49
C VAL A 46 -12.33 -4.69 -3.34
N ARG A 47 -13.09 -3.58 -3.29
CA ARG A 47 -12.71 -2.35 -3.99
C ARG A 47 -11.36 -1.81 -3.50
N GLU A 48 -11.13 -1.79 -2.20
CA GLU A 48 -9.85 -1.35 -1.64
C GLU A 48 -8.70 -2.27 -2.12
N LEU A 49 -8.90 -3.58 -2.15
CA LEU A 49 -7.92 -4.52 -2.67
C LEU A 49 -7.65 -4.36 -4.17
N ILE A 50 -8.68 -4.01 -4.96
CA ILE A 50 -8.54 -3.65 -6.38
C ILE A 50 -7.73 -2.35 -6.53
N ASP A 51 -8.02 -1.33 -5.74
CA ASP A 51 -7.30 -0.05 -5.76
C ASP A 51 -5.82 -0.22 -5.40
N TRP A 52 -5.50 -1.22 -4.58
CA TRP A 52 -4.12 -1.59 -4.25
C TRP A 52 -3.46 -2.45 -5.33
N GLY A 53 -4.22 -2.97 -6.29
CA GLY A 53 -3.73 -3.93 -7.30
C GLY A 53 -3.43 -5.32 -6.73
N LEU A 54 -4.07 -5.68 -5.61
CA LEU A 54 -3.95 -7.02 -5.00
C LEU A 54 -5.03 -7.99 -5.48
N VAL A 55 -6.12 -7.45 -6.02
CA VAL A 55 -7.25 -8.21 -6.54
C VAL A 55 -7.67 -7.66 -7.89
N TYR A 56 -8.10 -8.55 -8.78
CA TYR A 56 -8.57 -8.22 -10.12
C TYR A 56 -9.98 -8.75 -10.34
N LYS A 57 -10.72 -8.09 -11.24
CA LYS A 57 -12.03 -8.57 -11.70
C LYS A 57 -11.85 -9.63 -12.79
N GLU A 58 -12.51 -10.77 -12.62
CA GLU A 58 -12.68 -11.79 -13.64
C GLU A 58 -14.09 -11.67 -14.23
N LEU A 59 -14.17 -11.35 -15.53
CA LEU A 59 -15.45 -11.27 -16.24
C LEU A 59 -15.79 -12.65 -16.82
N ARG A 60 -16.98 -13.14 -16.49
CA ARG A 60 -17.51 -14.41 -17.02
C ARG A 60 -18.64 -14.12 -18.00
N PRO A 61 -18.52 -14.50 -19.29
CA PRO A 61 -19.56 -14.26 -20.27
C PRO A 61 -20.91 -14.87 -19.86
N GLY A 62 -21.98 -14.09 -20.01
CA GLY A 62 -23.34 -14.52 -19.64
C GLY A 62 -23.67 -14.39 -18.15
N GLU A 63 -22.69 -14.10 -17.30
CA GLU A 63 -22.91 -13.85 -15.89
C GLU A 63 -23.10 -12.36 -15.60
N ARG A 64 -24.11 -12.04 -14.79
CA ARG A 64 -24.32 -10.67 -14.27
C ARG A 64 -23.47 -10.34 -13.05
N ARG A 65 -22.90 -11.36 -12.41
CA ARG A 65 -22.10 -11.22 -11.18
C ARG A 65 -20.66 -10.88 -11.54
N GLU A 66 -20.03 -10.08 -10.68
CA GLU A 66 -18.58 -9.85 -10.74
C GLU A 66 -17.86 -10.93 -9.93
N TYR A 67 -16.76 -11.44 -10.48
CA TYR A 67 -15.88 -12.38 -9.79
C TYR A 67 -14.51 -11.76 -9.56
N PHE A 68 -13.83 -12.20 -8.52
CA PHE A 68 -12.58 -11.62 -8.05
C PHE A 68 -11.51 -12.69 -7.89
N VAL A 69 -10.29 -12.37 -8.31
CA VAL A 69 -9.09 -13.19 -8.15
C VAL A 69 -7.99 -12.37 -7.51
N ALA A 70 -7.19 -12.96 -6.61
CA ALA A 70 -6.02 -12.30 -6.05
C ALA A 70 -4.81 -12.41 -6.97
N GLU A 71 -3.91 -11.42 -6.89
CA GLU A 71 -2.55 -11.51 -7.42
C GLU A 71 -1.81 -12.68 -6.76
N LYS A 72 -1.21 -13.55 -7.58
CA LYS A 72 -0.53 -14.77 -7.10
C LYS A 72 0.99 -14.64 -7.14
N ASP A 73 1.54 -13.68 -7.88
CA ASP A 73 2.98 -13.36 -7.81
C ASP A 73 3.26 -12.59 -6.52
N MET A 74 3.89 -13.25 -5.55
CA MET A 74 4.22 -12.65 -4.24
C MET A 74 5.15 -11.45 -4.35
N LEU A 75 5.99 -11.38 -5.38
CA LEU A 75 6.82 -10.20 -5.63
C LEU A 75 5.93 -9.03 -6.07
N GLN A 76 4.97 -9.28 -6.94
CA GLN A 76 3.99 -8.28 -7.35
C GLN A 76 3.11 -7.83 -6.18
N VAL A 77 2.62 -8.76 -5.36
CA VAL A 77 1.90 -8.46 -4.10
C VAL A 77 2.71 -7.51 -3.23
N THR A 78 4.00 -7.80 -3.04
CA THR A 78 4.89 -6.95 -2.23
C THR A 78 5.06 -5.55 -2.82
N ARG A 79 5.23 -5.44 -4.14
CA ARG A 79 5.31 -4.15 -4.84
C ARG A 79 4.02 -3.34 -4.69
N CYS A 80 2.86 -3.98 -4.86
CA CYS A 80 1.55 -3.36 -4.69
C CYS A 80 1.38 -2.79 -3.27
N ILE A 81 1.76 -3.56 -2.24
CA ILE A 81 1.71 -3.09 -0.84
C ILE A 81 2.65 -1.90 -0.60
N ILE A 82 3.89 -1.97 -1.10
CA ILE A 82 4.85 -0.87 -0.97
C ILE A 82 4.31 0.40 -1.67
N ALA A 83 3.77 0.26 -2.88
CA ALA A 83 3.22 1.37 -3.65
C ALA A 83 2.04 2.04 -2.92
N ALA A 84 1.09 1.23 -2.45
CA ALA A 84 -0.07 1.71 -1.70
C ALA A 84 0.35 2.46 -0.44
N ARG A 85 1.34 1.94 0.30
CA ARG A 85 1.86 2.55 1.52
C ARG A 85 2.65 3.81 1.27
N LYS A 86 3.53 3.83 0.26
CA LYS A 86 4.24 5.03 -0.16
C LYS A 86 3.24 6.16 -0.44
N ARG A 87 2.14 5.85 -1.16
CA ARG A 87 1.11 6.83 -1.48
C ARG A 87 0.32 7.32 -0.27
N ARG A 88 -0.01 6.44 0.69
CA ARG A 88 -0.76 6.80 1.89
C ARG A 88 0.09 7.53 2.92
N GLU A 89 1.32 7.11 3.14
CA GLU A 89 2.13 7.63 4.24
C GLU A 89 3.14 8.68 3.76
N LEU A 90 4.03 8.29 2.82
CA LEU A 90 5.15 9.12 2.42
C LEU A 90 4.71 10.33 1.59
N ASP A 91 3.84 10.11 0.60
CA ASP A 91 3.36 11.19 -0.26
C ASP A 91 2.50 12.20 0.53
N GLN A 92 1.76 11.75 1.56
CA GLN A 92 1.00 12.64 2.44
C GLN A 92 1.93 13.45 3.34
N MET A 93 2.91 12.78 3.98
CA MET A 93 3.90 13.45 4.81
C MET A 93 4.66 14.53 4.02
N LYS A 94 5.09 14.24 2.79
CA LYS A 94 5.78 15.22 1.93
C LYS A 94 4.92 16.47 1.68
N ARG A 95 3.63 16.30 1.38
CA ARG A 95 2.72 17.45 1.20
C ARG A 95 2.61 18.31 2.46
N THR A 96 2.57 17.68 3.64
CA THR A 96 2.55 18.41 4.91
C THR A 96 3.87 19.15 5.14
N LEU A 97 5.02 18.52 4.87
CA LEU A 97 6.33 19.17 4.97
C LEU A 97 6.42 20.39 4.03
N ASP A 98 5.91 20.27 2.81
CA ASP A 98 5.91 21.37 1.84
C ASP A 98 5.05 22.55 2.30
N GLN A 99 3.94 22.29 3.00
CA GLN A 99 3.10 23.34 3.60
C GLN A 99 3.83 24.02 4.77
N LEU A 100 4.48 23.24 5.63
CA LEU A 100 5.25 23.76 6.76
C LEU A 100 6.44 24.61 6.28
N ALA A 101 7.05 24.24 5.15
CA ALA A 101 8.19 24.96 4.58
C ALA A 101 7.82 26.34 4.03
N GLN A 102 6.53 26.60 3.81
CA GLN A 102 6.01 27.87 3.30
C GLN A 102 5.52 28.79 4.42
N LEU A 103 5.66 28.39 5.69
CA LEU A 103 5.26 29.24 6.80
C LEU A 103 6.11 30.53 6.83
N PRO A 104 5.45 31.70 6.91
CA PRO A 104 6.17 32.97 6.94
C PRO A 104 6.92 33.12 8.27
N GLY A 105 8.09 33.75 8.20
CA GLY A 105 8.86 34.12 9.39
C GLY A 105 10.05 34.99 9.03
N ASN A 106 10.77 35.45 10.05
CA ASN A 106 11.95 36.28 9.87
C ASN A 106 13.19 35.40 9.67
N PRO A 107 13.88 35.45 8.51
CA PRO A 107 15.09 34.67 8.29
C PRO A 107 16.24 34.98 9.24
N ALA A 108 16.22 36.13 9.93
CA ALA A 108 17.22 36.49 10.94
C ALA A 108 16.88 35.94 12.34
N ASP A 109 15.70 35.37 12.54
CA ASP A 109 15.28 34.76 13.80
C ASP A 109 15.90 33.36 13.95
N ALA A 110 16.50 33.11 15.12
CA ALA A 110 17.21 31.85 15.38
C ALA A 110 16.28 30.63 15.44
N ASP A 111 15.06 30.79 15.98
CA ASP A 111 14.08 29.71 16.07
C ASP A 111 13.52 29.38 14.68
N TYR A 112 13.33 30.40 13.83
CA TYR A 112 12.94 30.21 12.43
C TYR A 112 14.00 29.41 11.66
N GLN A 113 15.29 29.77 11.80
CA GLN A 113 16.39 29.03 11.15
C GLN A 113 16.49 27.58 11.64
N ALA A 114 16.37 27.36 12.96
CA ALA A 114 16.42 26.02 13.54
C ALA A 114 15.27 25.15 13.03
N PHE A 115 14.04 25.70 12.98
CA PHE A 115 12.87 25.01 12.44
C PHE A 115 13.07 24.60 10.98
N HIS A 116 13.51 25.53 10.12
CA HIS A 116 13.71 25.25 8.69
C HIS A 116 14.86 24.27 8.42
N THR A 117 15.88 24.25 9.27
CA THR A 117 16.97 23.26 9.20
C THR A 117 16.42 21.85 9.43
N VAL A 118 15.71 21.64 10.54
CA VAL A 118 15.10 20.33 10.86
C VAL A 118 14.10 19.91 9.78
N LEU A 119 13.29 20.84 9.28
CA LEU A 119 12.32 20.55 8.23
C LEU A 119 12.99 20.09 6.93
N SER A 120 14.08 20.77 6.52
CA SER A 120 14.89 20.38 5.37
C SER A 120 15.49 18.98 5.54
N ASP A 121 16.03 18.66 6.72
CA ASP A 121 16.61 17.34 6.98
C ASP A 121 15.57 16.21 6.84
N ILE A 122 14.36 16.43 7.36
CA ILE A 122 13.24 15.49 7.22
C ILE A 122 12.83 15.37 5.74
N GLN A 123 12.76 16.47 4.99
CA GLN A 123 12.45 16.45 3.55
C GLN A 123 13.49 15.66 2.76
N GLN A 124 14.79 15.85 3.04
CA GLN A 124 15.87 15.09 2.39
C GLN A 124 15.77 13.59 2.68
N LEU A 125 15.46 13.22 3.92
CA LEU A 125 15.24 11.84 4.30
C LEU A 125 14.02 11.23 3.59
N ALA A 126 12.92 11.98 3.51
CA ALA A 126 11.70 11.58 2.81
C ALA A 126 11.96 11.34 1.32
N ASP A 127 12.71 12.23 0.67
CA ASP A 127 13.08 12.11 -0.74
C ASP A 127 14.03 10.95 -1.02
N THR A 128 14.97 10.69 -0.10
CA THR A 128 15.86 9.54 -0.19
C THR A 128 15.07 8.24 -0.07
N SER A 129 14.12 8.19 0.86
CA SER A 129 13.21 7.06 1.04
C SER A 129 12.32 6.85 -0.19
N ASP A 130 11.77 7.93 -0.76
CA ASP A 130 10.95 7.89 -1.97
C ASP A 130 11.70 7.26 -3.16
N LYS A 131 12.94 7.70 -3.37
CA LYS A 131 13.82 7.16 -4.41
C LYS A 131 14.14 5.68 -4.18
N LEU A 132 14.42 5.30 -2.93
CA LEU A 132 14.70 3.90 -2.57
C LEU A 132 13.49 3.00 -2.82
N LEU A 133 12.32 3.37 -2.31
CA LEU A 133 11.07 2.62 -2.50
C LEU A 133 10.72 2.50 -3.98
N THR A 134 10.89 3.58 -4.75
CA THR A 134 10.65 3.57 -6.20
C THR A 134 11.58 2.60 -6.93
N ARG A 135 12.85 2.51 -6.53
CA ARG A 135 13.79 1.53 -7.07
C ARG A 135 13.38 0.10 -6.71
N LEU A 136 12.98 -0.16 -5.46
CA LEU A 136 12.52 -1.48 -5.03
C LEU A 136 11.27 -1.94 -5.79
N MET A 137 10.33 -1.03 -6.05
CA MET A 137 9.12 -1.35 -6.82
C MET A 137 9.42 -1.71 -8.27
N ARG A 138 10.42 -1.06 -8.90
CA ARG A 138 10.81 -1.30 -10.29
C ARG A 138 11.81 -2.43 -10.48
N ALA A 139 12.45 -2.87 -9.39
CA ALA A 139 13.48 -3.89 -9.45
C ALA A 139 12.91 -5.24 -9.88
N GLU A 140 13.56 -5.90 -10.84
CA GLU A 140 13.22 -7.24 -11.30
C GLU A 140 13.55 -8.31 -10.26
N ARG A 141 12.86 -9.45 -10.35
CA ARG A 141 12.99 -10.58 -9.41
C ARG A 141 14.43 -11.04 -9.23
N ASN A 142 15.20 -11.13 -10.31
CA ASN A 142 16.57 -11.64 -10.30
C ASN A 142 17.54 -10.72 -9.55
N TRP A 143 17.41 -9.40 -9.71
CA TRP A 143 18.27 -8.42 -9.03
C TRP A 143 18.04 -8.39 -7.51
N ILE A 144 16.79 -8.55 -7.04
CA ILE A 144 16.47 -8.59 -5.61
C ILE A 144 17.04 -9.85 -4.97
N LEU A 145 16.85 -11.02 -5.61
CA LEU A 145 17.37 -12.29 -5.14
C LEU A 145 18.90 -12.28 -5.09
N ASP A 146 19.57 -11.75 -6.12
CA ASP A 146 21.04 -11.65 -6.16
C ASP A 146 21.61 -10.78 -5.04
N LYS A 147 20.94 -9.68 -4.69
CA LYS A 147 21.37 -8.82 -3.58
C LYS A 147 21.07 -9.41 -2.21
N PHE A 148 19.92 -10.07 -2.05
CA PHE A 148 19.61 -10.81 -0.82
C PHE A 148 20.62 -11.92 -0.59
N LEU A 149 20.94 -12.72 -1.62
CA LEU A 149 21.96 -13.75 -1.53
C LEU A 149 23.33 -13.18 -1.13
N LYS A 150 23.75 -12.05 -1.69
CA LYS A 150 25.01 -11.36 -1.33
C LYS A 150 25.05 -10.73 0.07
N LEU A 151 23.91 -10.63 0.74
CA LEU A 151 23.80 -10.11 2.12
C LEU A 151 23.85 -11.23 3.16
N PHE A 152 23.54 -12.47 2.76
CA PHE A 152 23.49 -13.65 3.62
C PHE A 152 24.62 -14.66 3.35
N LEU A 153 25.55 -14.31 2.46
CA LEU A 153 26.71 -15.11 2.02
C LEU A 153 27.93 -14.19 2.05
#